data_AF-A0A7C2EC31-F1
#
_entry.id   AF-A0A7C2EC31-F1
#
_cell.length_a   1.000
_cell.length_b   1.000
_cell.length_c   1.000
_cell.angle_alpha   90.00
_cell.angle_beta   90.00
_cell.angle_gamma   90.00
#
_symmetry.space_group_name_H-M   'P 1'
#
loop_
_entity.id
_entity.type
_entity.pdbx_description
1 polymer ?
#
loop_
_entity_poly.entity_id
_entity_poly.type
_entity_poly.pdbx_seq_one_letter_code
_entity_poly.pdbx_strand_id
1 'polypeptide(L)'
;MRPIEKAAFFLVDRMYRGVTTSRPFMRLLDRVSHHEHPDAAKGPERPAAQIPDLGYHPTVHEGARIPLAASRDVRAWQVQWKAEPTSPHTGLGYRSVGGFYLPGADGTGSRPGILVLPVLRDRLNLASGTLARYLASHGFAALEVRSGASFLDHVRVTQDGEDPTWEDVETEMIRDGRRGLDWLSGQQGVDPGRLGIIGVSHGAMIGPCVMGVDRRLRAGVFCMGGADEAMIVARSRERSVRRFRQRIMRVHGLTDPEELRRLARQRISRTEPMRYASHVDPQAVLLFKTRRDRAVVPEAQDKLWEALGRPRRITLPLGHLGFGLAFYYAARRAVDFLWERFS
;
A
#
# COMPACT_ATOMS: atom_id res chain seq x y z
N MET A 1 -24.68 -13.67 -0.38
CA MET A 1 -25.42 -12.76 0.51
C MET A 1 -26.88 -12.76 0.13
N ARG A 2 -27.74 -12.99 1.13
CA ARG A 2 -29.21 -12.92 1.01
C ARG A 2 -29.66 -11.46 0.78
N PRO A 3 -30.83 -11.20 0.17
CA PRO A 3 -31.29 -9.84 -0.15
C PRO A 3 -31.33 -8.88 1.05
N ILE A 4 -31.74 -9.36 2.22
CA ILE A 4 -31.80 -8.59 3.48
C ILE A 4 -30.39 -8.17 3.94
N GLU A 5 -29.40 -9.03 3.78
CA GLU A 5 -27.99 -8.73 4.13
C GLU A 5 -27.42 -7.64 3.21
N LYS A 6 -27.82 -7.60 1.94
CA LYS A 6 -27.43 -6.53 1.00
C LYS A 6 -28.05 -5.19 1.38
N ALA A 7 -29.33 -5.17 1.75
CA ALA A 7 -30.02 -3.95 2.17
C ALA A 7 -29.44 -3.39 3.48
N ALA A 8 -29.17 -4.24 4.47
CA ALA A 8 -28.53 -3.85 5.72
C ALA A 8 -27.10 -3.32 5.48
N PHE A 9 -26.31 -4.00 4.65
CA PHE A 9 -24.98 -3.53 4.27
C PHE A 9 -25.04 -2.16 3.59
N PHE A 10 -25.96 -1.96 2.65
CA PHE A 10 -26.12 -0.67 1.96
C PHE A 10 -26.48 0.47 2.91
N LEU A 11 -27.37 0.22 3.88
CA LEU A 11 -27.74 1.22 4.88
C LEU A 11 -26.56 1.59 5.80
N VAL A 12 -25.84 0.58 6.30
CA VAL A 12 -24.65 0.78 7.15
C VAL A 12 -23.57 1.55 6.39
N ASP A 13 -23.32 1.18 5.14
CA ASP A 13 -22.33 1.81 4.27
C ASP A 13 -22.71 3.27 3.94
N ARG A 14 -24.00 3.55 3.70
CA ARG A 14 -24.52 4.92 3.51
C ARG A 14 -24.38 5.77 4.77
N MET A 15 -24.74 5.25 5.95
CA MET A 15 -24.57 5.95 7.22
C MET A 15 -23.10 6.21 7.52
N TYR A 16 -22.26 5.18 7.35
CA TYR A 16 -20.82 5.27 7.52
C TYR A 16 -20.20 6.36 6.65
N ARG A 17 -20.52 6.38 5.35
CA ARG A 17 -20.11 7.45 4.44
C ARG A 17 -20.63 8.81 4.90
N GLY A 18 -21.92 8.91 5.20
CA GLY A 18 -22.54 10.17 5.64
C GLY A 18 -21.84 10.81 6.84
N VAL A 19 -21.48 10.00 7.85
CA VAL A 19 -20.74 10.47 9.03
C VAL A 19 -19.28 10.79 8.68
N THR A 20 -18.56 9.85 8.09
CA THR A 20 -17.10 9.93 7.90
C THR A 20 -16.70 10.96 6.84
N THR A 21 -17.61 11.35 5.96
CA THR A 21 -17.42 12.43 4.97
C THR A 21 -17.92 13.80 5.43
N SER A 22 -18.60 13.86 6.58
CA SER A 22 -19.21 15.11 7.06
C SER A 22 -18.16 16.14 7.48
N ARG A 23 -18.44 17.43 7.23
CA ARG A 23 -17.56 18.53 7.66
C ARG A 23 -17.25 18.52 9.16
N PRO A 24 -18.22 18.30 10.08
CA PRO A 24 -17.92 18.25 11.51
C PRO A 24 -16.94 17.12 11.87
N PHE A 25 -17.11 15.94 11.27
CA PHE A 25 -16.24 14.80 11.52
C PHE A 25 -14.82 15.02 10.98
N MET A 26 -14.69 15.60 9.77
CA MET A 26 -13.39 15.98 9.23
C MET A 26 -12.66 16.98 10.12
N ARG A 27 -13.35 18.02 10.60
CA ARG A 27 -12.79 19.01 11.55
C ARG A 27 -12.40 18.39 12.88
N LEU A 28 -13.15 17.39 13.35
CA LEU A 28 -12.78 16.64 14.54
C LEU A 28 -11.45 15.91 14.32
N LEU A 29 -11.32 15.18 13.20
CA LEU A 29 -10.09 14.49 12.85
C LEU A 29 -8.90 15.44 12.72
N ASP A 30 -9.09 16.62 12.11
CA ASP A 30 -8.07 17.67 12.06
C ASP A 30 -7.56 18.02 13.47
N ARG A 31 -8.49 18.32 14.39
CA ARG A 31 -8.17 18.76 15.77
C ARG A 31 -7.48 17.69 16.60
N VAL A 32 -7.81 16.41 16.38
CA VAL A 32 -7.25 15.31 17.17
C VAL A 32 -6.05 14.65 16.50
N SER A 33 -5.72 15.05 15.27
CA SER A 33 -4.54 14.58 14.55
C SER A 33 -3.34 15.50 14.77
N HIS A 34 -2.15 14.92 14.81
CA HIS A 34 -0.89 15.66 14.90
C HIS A 34 -0.24 15.71 13.52
N HIS A 35 0.11 16.91 13.07
CA HIS A 35 0.70 17.14 11.75
C HIS A 35 2.19 17.48 11.90
N GLU A 36 3.03 16.72 11.21
CA GLU A 36 4.46 16.93 11.14
C GLU A 36 4.83 17.25 9.69
N HIS A 37 5.63 18.29 9.50
CA HIS A 37 6.16 18.69 8.20
C HIS A 37 7.61 18.23 8.09
N PRO A 38 8.10 17.96 6.87
CA PRO A 38 9.49 17.55 6.69
C PRO A 38 10.43 18.68 7.14
N ASP A 39 11.40 18.35 7.98
CA ASP A 39 12.45 19.29 8.38
C ASP A 39 13.36 19.57 7.18
N ALA A 40 13.32 20.79 6.64
CA ALA A 40 14.16 21.20 5.51
C ALA A 40 15.68 21.08 5.77
N ALA A 41 16.10 20.89 7.02
CA ALA A 41 17.50 20.91 7.46
C ALA A 41 18.06 19.56 7.95
N LYS A 42 17.28 18.46 7.94
CA LYS A 42 17.65 17.21 8.61
C LYS A 42 17.29 15.92 7.85
N GLY A 43 17.45 15.91 6.52
CA GLY A 43 17.70 14.65 5.85
C GLY A 43 19.12 14.23 6.21
N PRO A 44 19.37 13.16 7.00
CA PRO A 44 20.73 12.69 7.15
C PRO A 44 21.31 12.44 5.76
N GLU A 45 22.51 12.96 5.47
CA GLU A 45 23.33 12.49 4.36
C GLU A 45 23.55 10.99 4.62
N ARG A 46 22.70 10.16 4.01
CA ARG A 46 22.79 8.72 4.15
C ARG A 46 23.53 8.22 2.95
N PRO A 47 24.61 7.44 3.14
CA PRO A 47 25.21 6.74 2.02
C PRO A 47 24.12 5.92 1.33
N ALA A 48 24.03 6.06 0.01
CA ALA A 48 23.00 5.38 -0.77
C ALA A 48 23.14 3.87 -0.52
N ALA A 49 22.13 3.25 0.10
CA ALA A 49 22.13 1.81 0.31
C ALA A 49 22.04 1.12 -1.05
N GLN A 50 22.80 0.04 -1.25
CA GLN A 50 22.67 -0.75 -2.47
C GLN A 50 21.30 -1.43 -2.50
N ILE A 51 20.47 -1.03 -3.46
CA ILE A 51 19.21 -1.70 -3.76
C ILE A 51 19.54 -3.09 -4.33
N PRO A 52 18.92 -4.17 -3.82
CA PRO A 52 19.11 -5.49 -4.39
C PRO A 52 18.51 -5.51 -5.79
N ASP A 53 19.21 -6.13 -6.75
CA ASP A 53 18.58 -6.44 -8.03
C ASP A 53 17.49 -7.48 -7.79
N LEU A 54 16.25 -7.02 -7.92
CA LEU A 54 15.09 -7.87 -7.80
C LEU A 54 14.77 -8.58 -9.11
N GLY A 55 15.60 -8.58 -10.17
CA GLY A 55 15.30 -9.29 -11.41
C GLY A 55 14.01 -8.82 -12.09
N TYR A 56 13.77 -7.50 -12.06
CA TYR A 56 12.61 -6.90 -12.70
C TYR A 56 12.83 -6.77 -14.21
N HIS A 57 11.83 -7.18 -14.97
CA HIS A 57 11.75 -6.95 -16.41
C HIS A 57 10.47 -6.18 -16.71
N PRO A 58 10.54 -5.07 -17.48
CA PRO A 58 9.36 -4.36 -17.92
C PRO A 58 8.37 -5.30 -18.59
N THR A 59 7.08 -5.12 -18.32
CA THR A 59 6.04 -5.93 -18.95
C THR A 59 4.83 -5.06 -19.22
N VAL A 60 4.45 -4.97 -20.48
CA VAL A 60 3.20 -4.35 -20.91
C VAL A 60 2.39 -5.45 -21.59
N HIS A 61 1.42 -5.99 -20.87
CA HIS A 61 0.43 -6.89 -21.43
C HIS A 61 -0.90 -6.16 -21.50
N GLU A 62 -1.47 -6.04 -22.69
CA GLU A 62 -2.81 -5.51 -22.86
C GLU A 62 -3.82 -6.65 -22.93
N GLY A 63 -4.22 -7.14 -21.75
CA GLY A 63 -5.34 -8.07 -21.64
C GLY A 63 -6.68 -7.40 -21.95
N ALA A 64 -7.72 -8.21 -22.17
CA ALA A 64 -9.07 -7.71 -22.38
C ALA A 64 -9.53 -6.84 -21.20
N ARG A 65 -10.10 -5.67 -21.50
CA ARG A 65 -10.71 -4.78 -20.51
C ARG A 65 -12.14 -5.21 -20.24
N ILE A 66 -12.43 -5.64 -19.01
CA ILE A 66 -13.77 -6.08 -18.61
C ILE A 66 -14.47 -4.93 -17.88
N PRO A 67 -15.58 -4.37 -18.37
CA PRO A 67 -16.26 -3.26 -17.70
C PRO A 67 -16.62 -3.56 -16.23
N LEU A 68 -16.43 -2.58 -15.35
CA LEU A 68 -16.82 -2.64 -13.95
C LEU A 68 -17.89 -1.60 -13.65
N ALA A 69 -18.75 -1.90 -12.67
CA ALA A 69 -19.70 -0.93 -12.15
C ALA A 69 -18.99 0.23 -11.43
N ALA A 70 -19.36 1.46 -11.76
CA ALA A 70 -18.85 2.68 -11.16
C ALA A 70 -19.94 3.78 -11.14
N SER A 71 -19.68 4.87 -10.42
CA SER A 71 -20.53 6.07 -10.46
C SER A 71 -20.53 6.67 -11.87
N ARG A 72 -21.54 7.50 -12.19
CA ARG A 72 -21.67 8.14 -13.52
C ARG A 72 -20.40 8.89 -13.94
N ASP A 73 -19.70 9.48 -12.98
CA ASP A 73 -18.50 10.31 -13.21
C ASP A 73 -17.20 9.50 -13.22
N VAL A 74 -17.26 8.16 -13.23
CA VAL A 74 -16.09 7.29 -13.28
C VAL A 74 -16.33 6.16 -14.28
N ARG A 75 -15.40 5.99 -15.21
CA ARG A 75 -15.32 4.82 -16.07
C ARG A 75 -14.39 3.80 -15.43
N ALA A 76 -14.78 2.54 -15.41
CA ALA A 76 -14.04 1.51 -14.71
C ALA A 76 -13.95 0.21 -15.52
N TRP A 77 -12.78 -0.41 -15.47
CA TRP A 77 -12.52 -1.70 -16.10
C TRP A 77 -11.69 -2.56 -15.16
N GLN A 78 -11.88 -3.88 -15.20
CA GLN A 78 -10.89 -4.82 -14.73
C GLN A 78 -9.87 -5.00 -15.85
N VAL A 79 -8.61 -4.97 -15.47
CA VAL A 79 -7.46 -5.07 -16.38
C VAL A 79 -6.46 -6.07 -15.83
N GLN A 80 -5.60 -6.59 -16.71
CA GLN A 80 -4.54 -7.53 -16.41
C GLN A 80 -3.29 -7.10 -17.18
N TRP A 81 -2.15 -7.03 -16.49
CA TRP A 81 -0.87 -6.54 -17.05
C TRP A 81 0.23 -7.60 -17.09
N LYS A 82 -0.12 -8.85 -16.80
CA LYS A 82 0.74 -10.04 -16.98
C LYS A 82 -0.12 -11.17 -17.54
N ALA A 83 0.32 -11.87 -18.57
CA ALA A 83 -0.31 -13.12 -19.01
C ALA A 83 -0.27 -14.16 -17.87
N GLU A 84 -1.03 -15.26 -17.98
CA GLU A 84 -1.13 -16.29 -16.94
C GLU A 84 0.23 -16.75 -16.34
N PRO A 85 0.25 -17.21 -15.08
CA PRO A 85 1.44 -17.25 -14.23
C PRO A 85 2.63 -18.04 -14.78
N THR A 86 3.84 -17.47 -14.68
CA THR A 86 5.12 -18.16 -14.94
C THR A 86 5.91 -18.51 -13.66
N SER A 87 5.36 -18.28 -12.46
CA SER A 87 6.09 -18.45 -11.19
C SER A 87 5.23 -19.05 -10.06
N PRO A 88 5.80 -19.89 -9.17
CA PRO A 88 5.10 -20.47 -8.02
C PRO A 88 4.64 -19.44 -6.97
N HIS A 89 5.14 -18.19 -7.00
CA HIS A 89 4.73 -17.13 -6.08
C HIS A 89 3.45 -16.39 -6.52
N THR A 90 2.99 -16.63 -7.76
CA THR A 90 1.95 -15.81 -8.38
C THR A 90 0.62 -15.94 -7.65
N GLY A 91 0.03 -14.79 -7.29
CA GLY A 91 -1.26 -14.74 -6.59
C GLY A 91 -1.21 -15.10 -5.10
N LEU A 92 -0.04 -15.43 -4.54
CA LEU A 92 0.16 -15.53 -3.09
C LEU A 92 0.24 -14.13 -2.44
N GLY A 93 0.50 -13.09 -3.23
CA GLY A 93 0.64 -11.72 -2.76
C GLY A 93 -0.27 -10.76 -3.50
N TYR A 94 0.28 -10.03 -4.46
CA TYR A 94 -0.52 -9.27 -5.43
C TYR A 94 -0.95 -10.16 -6.58
N ARG A 95 -2.08 -9.81 -7.18
CA ARG A 95 -2.47 -10.34 -8.48
C ARG A 95 -2.04 -9.29 -9.51
N SER A 96 -1.50 -9.74 -10.63
CA SER A 96 -1.26 -8.87 -11.80
C SER A 96 -2.56 -8.51 -12.54
N VAL A 97 -3.65 -8.33 -11.76
CA VAL A 97 -5.01 -8.02 -12.16
C VAL A 97 -5.54 -6.94 -11.22
N GLY A 98 -6.28 -5.99 -11.77
CA GLY A 98 -6.65 -4.78 -11.06
C GLY A 98 -7.91 -4.12 -11.58
N GLY A 99 -8.41 -3.14 -10.84
CA GLY A 99 -9.38 -2.17 -11.34
C GLY A 99 -8.67 -0.95 -11.91
N PHE A 100 -8.95 -0.57 -13.15
CA PHE A 100 -8.53 0.70 -13.73
C PHE A 100 -9.71 1.66 -13.76
N TYR A 101 -9.54 2.82 -13.15
CA TYR A 101 -10.57 3.83 -12.95
C TYR A 101 -10.13 5.15 -13.59
N LEU A 102 -10.99 5.69 -14.44
CA LEU A 102 -10.79 6.99 -15.09
C LEU A 102 -11.96 7.92 -14.78
N PRO A 103 -11.74 9.24 -14.72
CA PRO A 103 -12.84 10.20 -14.68
C PRO A 103 -13.76 10.05 -15.91
N GLY A 104 -15.05 10.24 -15.68
CA GLY A 104 -16.13 10.13 -16.64
C GLY A 104 -16.31 11.41 -17.47
N ALA A 105 -15.38 11.64 -18.40
CA ALA A 105 -15.35 12.74 -19.38
C ALA A 105 -15.20 14.17 -18.81
N ASP A 106 -14.37 14.97 -19.50
CA ASP A 106 -14.30 16.46 -19.53
C ASP A 106 -12.90 16.98 -19.92
N GLY A 107 -12.10 16.17 -20.62
CA GLY A 107 -10.85 16.70 -21.17
C GLY A 107 -10.03 15.63 -21.86
N THR A 108 -9.61 15.95 -23.08
CA THR A 108 -8.55 15.28 -23.85
C THR A 108 -7.18 15.38 -23.17
N GLY A 109 -7.08 16.10 -22.05
CA GLY A 109 -5.87 16.26 -21.26
C GLY A 109 -5.43 14.98 -20.55
N SER A 110 -4.12 14.75 -20.60
CA SER A 110 -3.44 13.72 -19.83
C SER A 110 -3.55 14.00 -18.32
N ARG A 111 -3.79 12.96 -17.52
CA ARG A 111 -4.07 13.05 -16.09
C ARG A 111 -2.99 12.37 -15.25
N PRO A 112 -2.70 12.83 -14.03
CA PRO A 112 -1.79 12.11 -13.15
C PRO A 112 -2.29 10.68 -12.88
N GLY A 113 -1.39 9.71 -12.96
CA GLY A 113 -1.67 8.29 -12.76
C GLY A 113 -1.28 7.84 -11.36
N ILE A 114 -2.19 7.17 -10.64
CA ILE A 114 -1.95 6.68 -9.28
C ILE A 114 -2.05 5.16 -9.23
N LEU A 115 -0.96 4.49 -8.82
CA LEU A 115 -0.99 3.09 -8.46
C LEU A 115 -1.49 2.93 -7.02
N VAL A 116 -2.55 2.15 -6.80
CA VAL A 116 -3.13 1.88 -5.48
C VAL A 116 -2.80 0.46 -5.06
N LEU A 117 -1.90 0.31 -4.09
CA LEU A 117 -1.50 -0.97 -3.51
C LEU A 117 -2.50 -1.43 -2.42
N PRO A 118 -2.87 -2.72 -2.39
CA PRO A 118 -3.89 -3.23 -1.51
C PRO A 118 -3.40 -3.46 -0.08
N VAL A 119 -4.35 -3.59 0.84
CA VAL A 119 -4.10 -4.19 2.16
C VAL A 119 -3.99 -5.71 2.02
N LEU A 120 -3.22 -6.35 2.91
CA LEU A 120 -3.17 -7.80 2.95
C LEU A 120 -4.58 -8.37 3.22
N ARG A 121 -5.02 -9.33 2.40
CA ARG A 121 -6.36 -9.96 2.49
C ARG A 121 -7.55 -9.05 2.15
N ASP A 122 -7.39 -8.10 1.24
CA ASP A 122 -8.53 -7.35 0.67
C ASP A 122 -9.33 -8.19 -0.36
N ARG A 123 -9.92 -9.32 0.07
CA ARG A 123 -10.59 -10.27 -0.85
C ARG A 123 -11.76 -9.66 -1.63
N LEU A 124 -12.36 -8.60 -1.09
CA LEU A 124 -13.49 -7.89 -1.69
C LEU A 124 -13.08 -6.55 -2.32
N ASN A 125 -11.79 -6.21 -2.31
CA ASN A 125 -11.25 -4.97 -2.89
C ASN A 125 -11.96 -3.72 -2.35
N LEU A 126 -12.33 -3.75 -1.07
CA LEU A 126 -13.14 -2.70 -0.44
C LEU A 126 -12.28 -1.51 -0.05
N ALA A 127 -11.04 -1.73 0.37
CA ALA A 127 -10.14 -0.64 0.74
C ALA A 127 -9.50 -0.04 -0.51
N SER A 128 -8.77 -0.85 -1.29
CA SER A 128 -8.04 -0.38 -2.48
C SER A 128 -8.98 0.11 -3.58
N GLY A 129 -10.04 -0.66 -3.88
CA GLY A 129 -10.98 -0.30 -4.93
C GLY A 129 -11.81 0.95 -4.60
N THR A 130 -12.19 1.15 -3.33
CA THR A 130 -12.90 2.38 -2.91
C THR A 130 -11.98 3.59 -2.99
N LEU A 131 -10.71 3.44 -2.61
CA LEU A 131 -9.72 4.51 -2.72
C LEU A 131 -9.46 4.87 -4.19
N ALA A 132 -9.29 3.86 -5.05
CA ALA A 132 -9.08 4.09 -6.49
C ALA A 132 -10.26 4.81 -7.14
N ARG A 133 -11.50 4.42 -6.81
CA ARG A 133 -12.72 5.15 -7.25
C ARG A 133 -12.76 6.57 -6.73
N TYR A 134 -12.38 6.79 -5.47
CA TYR A 134 -12.34 8.13 -4.87
C TYR A 134 -11.30 9.01 -5.57
N LEU A 135 -10.10 8.49 -5.87
CA LEU A 135 -9.10 9.22 -6.64
C LEU A 135 -9.60 9.56 -8.05
N ALA A 136 -10.24 8.60 -8.72
CA ALA A 136 -10.83 8.84 -10.04
C ALA A 136 -11.90 9.93 -10.03
N SER A 137 -12.74 9.99 -8.99
CA SER A 137 -13.72 11.08 -8.84
C SER A 137 -13.09 12.44 -8.53
N HIS A 138 -11.78 12.51 -8.27
CA HIS A 138 -11.00 13.73 -8.02
C HIS A 138 -9.99 14.03 -9.13
N GLY A 139 -10.16 13.43 -10.31
CA GLY A 139 -9.42 13.80 -11.52
C GLY A 139 -8.17 12.95 -11.83
N PHE A 140 -7.86 11.95 -11.01
CA PHE A 140 -6.72 11.04 -11.23
C PHE A 140 -7.10 9.85 -12.11
N ALA A 141 -6.16 9.32 -12.87
CA ALA A 141 -6.27 7.94 -13.37
C ALA A 141 -5.78 6.99 -12.29
N ALA A 142 -6.58 6.03 -11.84
CA ALA A 142 -6.21 5.15 -10.74
C ALA A 142 -6.15 3.68 -11.17
N LEU A 143 -5.00 3.03 -10.97
CA LEU A 143 -4.84 1.59 -11.13
C LEU A 143 -4.78 0.93 -9.75
N GLU A 144 -5.84 0.22 -9.41
CA GLU A 144 -5.92 -0.62 -8.24
C GLU A 144 -5.23 -1.97 -8.48
N VAL A 145 -4.24 -2.32 -7.67
CA VAL A 145 -3.69 -3.68 -7.63
C VAL A 145 -4.52 -4.52 -6.65
N ARG A 146 -4.99 -5.71 -7.07
CA ARG A 146 -5.79 -6.56 -6.19
C ARG A 146 -4.92 -7.47 -5.33
N SER A 147 -5.34 -7.64 -4.08
CA SER A 147 -4.76 -8.66 -3.21
C SER A 147 -5.09 -10.05 -3.74
N GLY A 148 -4.09 -10.92 -3.75
CA GLY A 148 -4.22 -12.35 -3.93
C GLY A 148 -4.59 -13.04 -2.61
N ALA A 149 -4.24 -14.33 -2.53
CA ALA A 149 -4.29 -15.07 -1.28
C ALA A 149 -3.37 -14.41 -0.24
N SER A 150 -3.54 -14.75 1.04
CA SER A 150 -2.63 -14.20 2.07
C SER A 150 -1.34 -15.00 2.04
N PHE A 151 -0.23 -14.45 1.54
CA PHE A 151 1.06 -15.16 1.56
C PHE A 151 1.41 -15.67 2.95
N LEU A 152 1.07 -14.92 4.00
CA LEU A 152 1.25 -15.37 5.38
C LEU A 152 0.71 -16.80 5.57
N ASP A 153 -0.47 -17.15 5.09
CA ASP A 153 -1.06 -18.48 5.28
C ASP A 153 -0.47 -19.56 4.31
N HIS A 154 0.30 -19.18 3.29
CA HIS A 154 0.74 -20.06 2.20
C HIS A 154 2.25 -20.19 2.00
N VAL A 155 3.06 -19.28 2.54
CA VAL A 155 4.53 -19.39 2.47
C VAL A 155 5.02 -20.55 3.32
N ARG A 156 6.02 -21.26 2.82
CA ARG A 156 6.69 -22.31 3.57
C ARG A 156 7.56 -21.68 4.64
N VAL A 157 7.47 -22.22 5.84
CA VAL A 157 8.32 -21.86 6.97
C VAL A 157 9.11 -23.11 7.29
N THR A 158 10.33 -23.22 6.77
CA THR A 158 11.25 -24.35 7.01
C THR A 158 12.57 -23.83 7.57
N GLN A 159 13.39 -24.71 8.18
CA GLN A 159 14.69 -24.31 8.74
C GLN A 159 15.66 -23.85 7.64
N ASP A 160 15.60 -24.51 6.47
CA ASP A 160 16.53 -24.32 5.35
C ASP A 160 15.98 -23.49 4.17
N GLY A 161 14.71 -23.06 4.25
CA GLY A 161 14.07 -22.16 3.28
C GLY A 161 14.04 -22.68 1.84
N GLU A 162 13.07 -23.53 1.50
CA GLU A 162 12.71 -23.75 0.08
C GLU A 162 11.41 -23.00 -0.27
N ASP A 163 11.34 -22.57 -1.53
CA ASP A 163 10.32 -21.68 -2.10
C ASP A 163 8.85 -22.12 -1.87
N PRO A 164 7.90 -21.17 -1.74
CA PRO A 164 8.10 -19.72 -1.69
C PRO A 164 8.30 -19.21 -0.25
N THR A 165 9.37 -18.42 -0.02
CA THR A 165 9.52 -17.66 1.23
C THR A 165 8.66 -16.39 1.21
N TRP A 166 8.55 -15.67 2.33
CA TRP A 166 7.84 -14.39 2.33
C TRP A 166 8.56 -13.33 1.50
N GLU A 167 9.90 -13.32 1.51
CA GLU A 167 10.68 -12.38 0.71
C GLU A 167 10.49 -12.60 -0.78
N ASP A 168 10.30 -13.85 -1.25
CA ASP A 168 10.06 -14.11 -2.67
C ASP A 168 8.69 -13.59 -3.10
N VAL A 169 7.68 -13.73 -2.24
CA VAL A 169 6.35 -13.19 -2.50
C VAL A 169 6.35 -11.65 -2.47
N GLU A 170 7.01 -11.03 -1.51
CA GLU A 170 7.15 -9.57 -1.45
C GLU A 170 8.00 -9.02 -2.60
N THR A 171 9.04 -9.76 -3.03
CA THR A 171 9.82 -9.43 -4.23
C THR A 171 8.91 -9.41 -5.46
N GLU A 172 8.04 -10.41 -5.64
CA GLU A 172 7.06 -10.40 -6.73
C GLU A 172 6.03 -9.28 -6.58
N MET A 173 5.62 -8.90 -5.36
CA MET A 173 4.77 -7.73 -5.15
C MET A 173 5.43 -6.42 -5.59
N ILE A 174 6.72 -6.23 -5.28
CA ILE A 174 7.48 -5.05 -5.72
C ILE A 174 7.58 -5.02 -7.25
N ARG A 175 7.90 -6.17 -7.87
CA ARG A 175 7.92 -6.31 -9.34
C ARG A 175 6.56 -6.01 -9.95
N ASP A 176 5.48 -6.55 -9.40
CA ASP A 176 4.12 -6.34 -9.91
C ASP A 176 3.64 -4.91 -9.73
N GLY A 177 4.09 -4.20 -8.69
CA GLY A 177 3.90 -2.76 -8.57
C GLY A 177 4.52 -2.01 -9.75
N ARG A 178 5.77 -2.34 -10.11
CA ARG A 178 6.47 -1.73 -11.26
C ARG A 178 5.84 -2.09 -12.60
N ARG A 179 5.41 -3.34 -12.78
CA ARG A 179 4.67 -3.76 -14.00
C ARG A 179 3.31 -3.08 -14.10
N GLY A 180 2.65 -2.85 -12.97
CA GLY A 180 1.45 -2.03 -12.90
C GLY A 180 1.72 -0.59 -13.37
N LEU A 181 2.86 -0.01 -13.01
CA LEU A 181 3.29 1.30 -13.53
C LEU A 181 3.61 1.26 -15.02
N ASP A 182 4.26 0.20 -15.52
CA ASP A 182 4.50 0.03 -16.97
C ASP A 182 3.19 0.12 -17.74
N TRP A 183 2.21 -0.69 -17.32
CA TRP A 183 0.88 -0.69 -17.91
C TRP A 183 0.20 0.66 -17.77
N LEU A 184 0.15 1.25 -16.56
CA LEU A 184 -0.52 2.51 -16.28
C LEU A 184 0.05 3.66 -17.12
N SER A 185 1.38 3.73 -17.23
CA SER A 185 2.09 4.77 -17.99
C SER A 185 1.83 4.72 -19.49
N GLY A 186 1.46 3.55 -20.03
CA GLY A 186 1.10 3.37 -21.43
C GLY A 186 -0.36 3.69 -21.76
N GLN A 187 -1.21 3.96 -20.76
CA GLN A 187 -2.64 4.14 -21.01
C GLN A 187 -2.97 5.53 -21.56
N GLN A 188 -3.82 5.56 -22.60
CA GLN A 188 -4.35 6.82 -23.12
C GLN A 188 -5.05 7.63 -22.03
N GLY A 189 -4.68 8.92 -21.91
CA GLY A 189 -5.21 9.84 -20.91
C GLY A 189 -4.47 9.81 -19.57
N VAL A 190 -3.37 9.06 -19.46
CA VAL A 190 -2.46 9.06 -18.31
C VAL A 190 -1.16 9.77 -18.66
N ASP A 191 -0.69 10.61 -17.74
CA ASP A 191 0.54 11.37 -17.89
C ASP A 191 1.71 10.60 -17.29
N PRO A 192 2.65 10.08 -18.10
CA PRO A 192 3.78 9.31 -17.59
C PRO A 192 4.75 10.16 -16.75
N GLY A 193 4.70 11.50 -16.85
CA GLY A 193 5.49 12.41 -16.02
C GLY A 193 4.88 12.71 -14.66
N ARG A 194 3.61 12.35 -14.43
CA ARG A 194 2.86 12.61 -13.19
C ARG A 194 2.31 11.31 -12.62
N LEU A 195 3.22 10.42 -12.22
CA LEU A 195 2.87 9.14 -11.60
C LEU A 195 3.06 9.18 -10.08
N GLY A 196 2.12 8.60 -9.36
CA GLY A 196 2.15 8.47 -7.90
C GLY A 196 1.72 7.10 -7.41
N ILE A 197 1.93 6.84 -6.13
CA ILE A 197 1.61 5.57 -5.49
C ILE A 197 0.91 5.80 -4.15
N ILE A 198 -0.13 5.03 -3.86
CA ILE A 198 -0.74 4.97 -2.52
C ILE A 198 -0.73 3.54 -2.01
N GLY A 199 -0.30 3.36 -0.77
CA GLY A 199 -0.35 2.08 -0.08
C GLY A 199 -1.04 2.19 1.28
N VAL A 200 -1.75 1.13 1.68
CA VAL A 200 -2.36 1.01 3.01
C VAL A 200 -1.87 -0.26 3.68
N SER A 201 -1.49 -0.19 4.96
CA SER A 201 -1.00 -1.31 5.76
C SER A 201 0.17 -2.03 5.06
N HIS A 202 0.00 -3.27 4.62
CA HIS A 202 1.01 -3.98 3.83
C HIS A 202 1.41 -3.24 2.54
N GLY A 203 0.45 -2.63 1.84
CA GLY A 203 0.77 -1.78 0.68
C GLY A 203 1.60 -0.55 1.06
N ALA A 204 1.49 -0.06 2.29
CA ALA A 204 2.32 1.03 2.81
C ALA A 204 3.73 0.58 3.24
N MET A 205 3.99 -0.73 3.30
CA MET A 205 5.32 -1.31 3.46
C MET A 205 5.98 -1.51 2.08
N ILE A 206 5.23 -2.09 1.13
CA ILE A 206 5.72 -2.34 -0.25
C ILE A 206 5.89 -1.04 -1.05
N GLY A 207 5.01 -0.06 -0.85
CA GLY A 207 5.00 1.20 -1.60
C GLY A 207 6.34 1.95 -1.58
N PRO A 208 6.96 2.20 -0.41
CA PRO A 208 8.31 2.74 -0.31
C PRO A 208 9.37 1.93 -1.08
N CYS A 209 9.27 0.60 -1.11
CA CYS A 209 10.19 -0.26 -1.86
C CYS A 209 10.04 0.00 -3.37
N VAL A 210 8.81 0.03 -3.89
CA VAL A 210 8.51 0.34 -5.30
C VAL A 210 9.00 1.75 -5.65
N MET A 211 8.73 2.74 -4.79
CA MET A 211 9.15 4.13 -5.01
C MET A 211 10.67 4.31 -4.99
N GLY A 212 11.39 3.58 -4.13
CA GLY A 212 12.84 3.65 -4.07
C GLY A 212 13.54 3.04 -5.29
N VAL A 213 12.91 2.09 -5.99
CA VAL A 213 13.47 1.46 -7.20
C VAL A 213 12.95 2.03 -8.51
N ASP A 214 11.85 2.78 -8.50
CA ASP A 214 11.17 3.26 -9.69
C ASP A 214 11.08 4.80 -9.72
N ARG A 215 12.01 5.42 -10.45
CA ARG A 215 12.18 6.88 -10.54
C ARG A 215 11.02 7.60 -11.23
N ARG A 216 10.08 6.88 -11.86
CA ARG A 216 8.88 7.47 -12.47
C ARG A 216 7.91 8.02 -11.42
N LEU A 217 7.93 7.47 -10.21
CA LEU A 217 7.05 7.90 -9.12
C LEU A 217 7.50 9.24 -8.54
N ARG A 218 6.61 10.24 -8.62
CA ARG A 218 6.85 11.61 -8.15
C ARG A 218 6.21 11.91 -6.80
N ALA A 219 5.26 11.08 -6.36
CA ALA A 219 4.57 11.26 -5.09
C ALA A 219 4.12 9.92 -4.49
N GLY A 220 4.24 9.76 -3.18
CA GLY A 220 3.85 8.58 -2.43
C GLY A 220 2.99 8.91 -1.21
N VAL A 221 1.90 8.18 -1.00
CA VAL A 221 1.10 8.27 0.23
C VAL A 221 1.02 6.91 0.90
N PHE A 222 1.48 6.80 2.13
CA PHE A 222 1.55 5.50 2.82
C PHE A 222 0.83 5.55 4.17
N CYS A 223 -0.23 4.76 4.31
CA CYS A 223 -1.10 4.74 5.48
C CYS A 223 -0.82 3.52 6.36
N MET A 224 -0.43 3.75 7.62
CA MET A 224 -0.20 2.69 8.62
C MET A 224 0.83 1.63 8.18
N GLY A 225 1.80 2.02 7.35
CA GLY A 225 2.96 1.20 7.01
C GLY A 225 4.00 1.25 8.11
N GLY A 226 4.87 0.25 8.17
CA GLY A 226 5.97 0.19 9.11
C GLY A 226 7.23 -0.41 8.49
N ALA A 227 8.31 -0.30 9.23
CA ALA A 227 9.62 -0.84 8.94
C ALA A 227 10.09 -1.72 10.10
N ASP A 228 11.22 -2.43 9.94
CA ASP A 228 11.65 -3.50 10.85
C ASP A 228 10.59 -4.61 10.84
N GLU A 229 10.47 -5.30 9.71
CA GLU A 229 9.51 -6.39 9.48
C GLU A 229 9.59 -7.44 10.60
N ALA A 230 10.80 -7.71 11.08
CA ALA A 230 11.06 -8.56 12.24
C ALA A 230 10.33 -8.06 13.51
N MET A 231 10.37 -6.75 13.80
CA MET A 231 9.59 -6.14 14.88
C MET A 231 8.09 -6.31 14.65
N ILE A 232 7.61 -6.07 13.43
CA ILE A 232 6.20 -6.18 13.10
C ILE A 232 5.72 -7.61 13.38
N VAL A 233 6.41 -8.62 12.85
CA VAL A 233 6.06 -10.03 13.07
C VAL A 233 6.12 -10.39 14.55
N ALA A 234 7.18 -9.99 15.26
CA ALA A 234 7.37 -10.27 16.69
C ALA A 234 6.26 -9.68 17.57
N ARG A 235 5.85 -8.43 17.32
CA ARG A 235 4.99 -7.65 18.23
C ARG A 235 3.53 -7.55 17.80
N SER A 236 3.19 -7.86 16.56
CA SER A 236 1.83 -7.75 16.06
C SER A 236 0.85 -8.61 16.87
N ARG A 237 -0.32 -8.02 17.16
CA ARG A 237 -1.49 -8.69 17.72
C ARG A 237 -2.51 -9.10 16.67
N GLU A 238 -2.26 -8.79 15.40
CA GLU A 238 -3.13 -9.19 14.29
C GLU A 238 -3.13 -10.72 14.16
N ARG A 239 -4.32 -11.32 13.99
CA ARG A 239 -4.49 -12.76 14.17
C ARG A 239 -3.66 -13.56 13.16
N SER A 240 -3.61 -13.12 11.89
CA SER A 240 -2.81 -13.79 10.86
C SER A 240 -1.31 -13.70 11.13
N VAL A 241 -0.82 -12.52 11.51
CA VAL A 241 0.60 -12.29 11.82
C VAL A 241 1.02 -13.10 13.05
N ARG A 242 0.17 -13.19 14.08
CA ARG A 242 0.42 -14.06 15.24
C ARG A 242 0.55 -15.53 14.86
N ARG A 243 -0.33 -16.05 14.00
CA ARG A 243 -0.24 -17.44 13.51
C ARG A 243 1.01 -17.66 12.67
N PHE A 244 1.40 -16.68 11.86
CA PHE A 244 2.64 -16.71 11.10
C PHE A 244 3.87 -16.74 12.01
N ARG A 245 3.95 -15.82 12.97
CA ARG A 245 4.98 -15.82 14.02
C ARG A 245 5.09 -17.17 14.72
N GLN A 246 3.97 -17.76 15.14
CA GLN A 246 3.96 -19.06 15.83
C GLN A 246 4.50 -20.19 14.96
N ARG A 247 4.26 -20.17 13.65
CA ARG A 247 4.86 -21.16 12.73
C ARG A 247 6.37 -21.00 12.64
N ILE A 248 6.87 -19.77 12.50
CA ILE A 248 8.31 -19.47 12.47
C ILE A 248 8.97 -19.92 13.77
N MET A 249 8.41 -19.51 14.91
CA MET A 249 8.95 -19.89 16.22
C MET A 249 9.02 -21.40 16.41
N ARG A 250 7.97 -22.14 16.01
CA ARG A 250 7.97 -23.61 16.11
C ARG A 250 9.07 -24.26 15.28
N VAL A 251 9.28 -23.78 14.05
CA VAL A 251 10.27 -24.34 13.12
C VAL A 251 11.70 -24.08 13.60
N HIS A 252 11.94 -22.93 14.23
CA HIS A 252 13.25 -22.57 14.77
C HIS A 252 13.43 -22.92 16.26
N GLY A 253 12.49 -23.63 16.89
CA GLY A 253 12.57 -23.99 18.31
C GLY A 253 12.54 -22.80 19.27
N LEU A 254 12.02 -21.65 18.84
CA LEU A 254 12.00 -20.41 19.62
C LEU A 254 10.76 -20.34 20.50
N THR A 255 10.91 -19.76 21.70
CA THR A 255 9.79 -19.55 22.64
C THR A 255 9.52 -18.07 22.93
N ASP A 256 10.50 -17.20 22.66
CA ASP A 256 10.39 -15.76 22.80
C ASP A 256 10.29 -15.05 21.41
N PRO A 257 9.23 -14.28 21.14
CA PRO A 257 9.15 -13.42 19.95
C PRO A 257 10.35 -12.48 19.75
N GLU A 258 11.03 -12.06 20.82
CA GLU A 258 12.19 -11.18 20.71
C GLU A 258 13.45 -11.95 20.23
N GLU A 259 13.56 -13.25 20.51
CA GLU A 259 14.57 -14.13 19.87
C GLU A 259 14.36 -14.22 18.36
N LEU A 260 13.10 -14.39 17.92
CA LEU A 260 12.76 -14.37 16.49
C LEU A 260 13.19 -13.06 15.84
N ARG A 261 12.95 -11.93 16.51
CA ARG A 261 13.36 -10.62 16.02
C ARG A 261 14.88 -10.51 15.90
N ARG A 262 15.65 -11.01 16.88
CA ARG A 262 17.12 -11.05 16.83
C ARG A 262 17.62 -11.89 15.66
N LEU A 263 17.05 -13.09 15.48
CA LEU A 263 17.41 -14.00 14.39
C LEU A 263 17.13 -13.38 13.01
N ALA A 264 15.94 -12.79 12.84
CA ALA A 264 15.56 -12.17 11.58
C ALA A 264 16.45 -10.97 11.21
N ARG A 265 16.91 -10.20 12.20
CA ARG A 265 17.83 -9.06 11.98
C ARG A 265 19.24 -9.45 11.56
N GLN A 266 19.66 -10.68 11.84
CA GLN A 266 20.94 -11.19 11.33
C GLN A 266 20.87 -11.48 9.83
N ARG A 267 19.66 -11.62 9.27
CA ARG A 267 19.44 -11.78 7.84
C ARG A 267 19.26 -10.41 7.19
N ILE A 268 19.91 -10.23 6.05
CA ILE A 268 19.73 -9.03 5.24
C ILE A 268 18.47 -9.26 4.39
N SER A 269 17.32 -8.74 4.84
CA SER A 269 16.07 -8.80 4.07
C SER A 269 16.21 -8.01 2.77
N ARG A 270 15.81 -8.62 1.65
CA ARG A 270 15.77 -7.95 0.34
C ARG A 270 14.58 -7.02 0.21
N THR A 271 13.52 -7.23 0.99
CA THR A 271 12.23 -6.55 0.85
C THR A 271 11.95 -5.51 1.93
N GLU A 272 12.84 -5.37 2.93
CA GLU A 272 12.70 -4.41 4.03
C GLU A 272 12.60 -2.95 3.55
N PRO A 273 11.51 -2.23 3.88
CA PRO A 273 11.29 -0.85 3.43
C PRO A 273 12.43 0.13 3.75
N MET A 274 13.10 -0.03 4.89
CA MET A 274 14.22 0.86 5.25
C MET A 274 15.38 0.81 4.25
N ARG A 275 15.55 -0.31 3.54
CA ARG A 275 16.63 -0.49 2.56
C ARG A 275 16.47 0.44 1.35
N TYR A 276 15.24 0.76 0.99
CA TYR A 276 14.91 1.57 -0.17
C TYR A 276 14.82 3.06 0.17
N ALA A 277 14.73 3.38 1.46
CA ALA A 277 14.34 4.70 1.92
C ALA A 277 15.33 5.82 1.56
N SER A 278 16.63 5.51 1.42
CA SER A 278 17.64 6.49 0.94
C SER A 278 17.46 6.90 -0.53
N HIS A 279 16.64 6.19 -1.29
CA HIS A 279 16.35 6.50 -2.70
C HIS A 279 15.01 7.22 -2.89
N VAL A 280 14.28 7.42 -1.81
CA VAL A 280 12.98 8.12 -1.81
C VAL A 280 13.18 9.55 -1.33
N ASP A 281 12.69 10.51 -2.10
CA ASP A 281 12.66 11.92 -1.68
C ASP A 281 11.65 12.10 -0.53
N PRO A 282 12.07 12.55 0.68
CA PRO A 282 11.17 12.79 1.80
C PRO A 282 10.08 13.84 1.49
N GLN A 283 10.35 14.79 0.59
CA GLN A 283 9.38 15.81 0.18
C GLN A 283 8.27 15.23 -0.71
N ALA A 284 8.54 14.10 -1.36
CA ALA A 284 7.59 13.40 -2.22
C ALA A 284 6.65 12.46 -1.45
N VAL A 285 6.75 12.38 -0.11
CA VAL A 285 5.99 11.41 0.69
C VAL A 285 5.07 12.06 1.73
N LEU A 286 3.87 11.50 1.86
CA LEU A 286 2.94 11.71 2.97
C LEU A 286 2.69 10.39 3.72
N LEU A 287 2.93 10.37 5.04
CA LEU A 287 2.63 9.24 5.91
C LEU A 287 1.40 9.48 6.79
N PHE A 288 0.58 8.44 6.97
CA PHE A 288 -0.41 8.41 8.05
C PHE A 288 0.01 7.42 9.12
N LYS A 289 0.18 7.91 10.35
CA LYS A 289 0.50 7.09 11.53
C LYS A 289 -0.74 6.83 12.37
N THR A 290 -0.84 5.65 12.98
CA THR A 290 -1.90 5.28 13.94
C THR A 290 -1.31 5.06 15.32
N ARG A 291 -1.66 5.92 16.29
CA ARG A 291 -1.05 5.91 17.64
C ARG A 291 -1.40 4.69 18.48
N ARG A 292 -2.53 4.02 18.20
CA ARG A 292 -3.03 2.86 18.97
C ARG A 292 -3.00 1.58 18.15
N ASP A 293 -2.14 1.54 17.14
CA ASP A 293 -2.03 0.40 16.25
C ASP A 293 -1.50 -0.84 16.99
N ARG A 294 -2.15 -1.98 16.76
CA ARG A 294 -1.75 -3.26 17.34
C ARG A 294 -1.37 -4.29 16.26
N ALA A 295 -1.55 -3.96 14.99
CA ALA A 295 -1.20 -4.80 13.85
C ALA A 295 0.19 -4.43 13.33
N VAL A 296 0.40 -3.15 13.00
CA VAL A 296 1.69 -2.55 12.67
C VAL A 296 2.00 -1.55 13.77
N VAL A 297 2.75 -2.00 14.80
CA VAL A 297 2.93 -1.23 16.04
C VAL A 297 3.51 0.17 15.76
N PRO A 298 3.13 1.22 16.53
CA PRO A 298 3.53 2.59 16.26
C PRO A 298 5.04 2.79 16.11
N GLU A 299 5.84 2.02 16.85
CA GLU A 299 7.30 2.03 16.79
C GLU A 299 7.85 1.59 15.43
N ALA A 300 7.19 0.61 14.78
CA ALA A 300 7.54 0.20 13.42
C ALA A 300 7.16 1.30 12.40
N GLN A 301 6.06 2.02 12.63
CA GLN A 301 5.67 3.16 11.79
C GLN A 301 6.63 4.34 11.95
N ASP A 302 7.12 4.58 13.17
CA ASP A 302 8.14 5.60 13.46
C ASP A 302 9.45 5.28 12.75
N LYS A 303 9.88 4.01 12.77
CA LYS A 303 11.06 3.57 12.03
C LYS A 303 10.96 3.82 10.54
N LEU A 304 9.79 3.60 9.94
CA LEU A 304 9.58 3.87 8.51
C LEU A 304 9.66 5.38 8.24
N TRP A 305 9.04 6.20 9.08
CA TRP A 305 9.11 7.65 8.98
C TRP A 305 10.55 8.17 9.10
N GLU A 306 11.31 7.68 10.08
CA GLU A 306 12.73 8.02 10.23
C GLU A 306 13.56 7.54 9.05
N ALA A 307 13.33 6.31 8.58
CA ALA A 307 14.01 5.75 7.42
C ALA A 307 13.73 6.56 6.15
N LEU A 308 12.53 7.09 5.97
CA LEU A 308 12.17 7.94 4.83
C LEU A 308 12.64 9.40 4.98
N GLY A 309 13.50 9.72 5.95
CA GLY A 309 14.01 11.07 6.14
C GLY A 309 13.00 12.02 6.74
N ARG A 310 12.07 11.50 7.56
CA ARG A 310 11.03 12.26 8.26
C ARG A 310 10.12 13.07 7.31
N PRO A 311 9.46 12.41 6.35
CA PRO A 311 8.54 13.07 5.42
C PRO A 311 7.33 13.67 6.15
N ARG A 312 6.47 14.40 5.42
CA ARG A 312 5.21 14.90 5.98
C ARG A 312 4.42 13.74 6.62
N ARG A 313 3.94 13.91 7.86
CA ARG A 313 3.22 12.87 8.60
C ARG A 313 1.96 13.42 9.27
N ILE A 314 0.88 12.64 9.22
CA ILE A 314 -0.36 12.88 9.94
C ILE A 314 -0.58 11.72 10.91
N THR A 315 -0.48 11.99 12.20
CA THR A 315 -0.67 10.99 13.26
C THR A 315 -2.11 11.04 13.79
N LEU A 316 -2.83 9.93 13.65
CA LEU A 316 -4.21 9.75 14.08
C LEU A 316 -4.28 9.01 15.44
N PRO A 317 -5.20 9.37 16.35
CA PRO A 317 -5.36 8.71 17.66
C PRO A 317 -6.12 7.37 17.57
N LEU A 318 -5.97 6.67 16.44
CA LEU A 318 -6.70 5.45 16.08
C LEU A 318 -5.78 4.23 16.12
N GLY A 319 -6.37 3.04 16.15
CA GLY A 319 -5.67 1.78 15.88
C GLY A 319 -5.90 1.31 14.44
N HIS A 320 -5.32 0.17 14.06
CA HIS A 320 -5.32 -0.32 12.67
C HIS A 320 -6.72 -0.41 12.04
N LEU A 321 -7.64 -1.11 12.71
CA LEU A 321 -9.04 -1.22 12.25
C LEU A 321 -9.79 0.11 12.39
N GLY A 322 -9.47 0.87 13.45
CA GLY A 322 -10.09 2.17 13.71
C GLY A 322 -9.79 3.21 12.63
N PHE A 323 -8.67 3.05 11.90
CA PHE A 323 -8.32 3.89 10.74
C PHE A 323 -9.41 3.89 9.66
N GLY A 324 -10.24 2.84 9.57
CA GLY A 324 -11.42 2.85 8.69
C GLY A 324 -12.23 4.14 8.87
N LEU A 325 -12.49 4.56 10.11
CA LEU A 325 -13.23 5.79 10.39
C LEU A 325 -12.58 7.04 9.78
N ALA A 326 -11.25 7.06 9.64
CA ALA A 326 -10.49 8.14 9.01
C ALA A 326 -10.18 7.90 7.53
N PHE A 327 -10.77 6.89 6.89
CA PHE A 327 -10.47 6.54 5.50
C PHE A 327 -10.70 7.71 4.53
N TYR A 328 -11.88 8.33 4.55
CA TYR A 328 -12.18 9.46 3.67
C TYR A 328 -11.40 10.72 4.03
N TYR A 329 -11.04 10.87 5.30
CA TYR A 329 -10.14 11.92 5.75
C TYR A 329 -8.76 11.75 5.11
N ALA A 330 -8.17 10.56 5.24
CA ALA A 330 -6.88 10.24 4.65
C ALA A 330 -6.92 10.33 3.12
N ALA A 331 -7.99 9.85 2.49
CA ALA A 331 -8.16 9.93 1.04
C ALA A 331 -8.22 11.38 0.53
N ARG A 332 -8.93 12.27 1.24
CA ARG A 332 -8.97 13.70 0.92
C ARG A 332 -7.59 14.35 1.07
N ARG A 333 -6.92 14.11 2.20
CA ARG A 333 -5.57 14.63 2.45
C ARG A 333 -4.54 14.10 1.44
N ALA A 334 -4.73 12.87 0.97
CA ALA A 334 -3.93 12.28 -0.10
C ALA A 334 -4.17 12.97 -1.45
N VAL A 335 -5.42 13.26 -1.81
CA VAL A 335 -5.77 14.04 -3.01
C VAL A 335 -5.11 15.42 -2.97
N ASP A 336 -5.24 16.14 -1.85
CA ASP A 336 -4.64 17.47 -1.69
C ASP A 336 -3.11 17.41 -1.88
N PHE A 337 -2.46 16.43 -1.23
CA PHE A 337 -1.01 16.23 -1.34
C PHE A 337 -0.56 15.84 -2.76
N LEU A 338 -1.30 14.96 -3.43
CA LEU A 338 -0.96 14.52 -4.78
C LEU A 338 -1.05 15.69 -5.77
N TRP A 339 -2.11 16.50 -5.70
CA TRP A 339 -2.22 17.69 -6.54
C TRP A 339 -1.11 18.71 -6.25
N GLU A 340 -0.75 18.90 -4.97
CA GLU A 340 0.40 19.74 -4.58
C GLU A 340 1.71 19.28 -5.23
N ARG A 341 1.91 17.97 -5.41
CA ARG A 341 3.15 17.39 -5.98
C ARG A 341 3.18 17.31 -7.51
N PHE A 342 2.03 17.37 -8.15
CA PHE A 342 1.88 17.29 -9.62
C PHE A 342 1.61 18.63 -10.30
N SER A 343 1.40 19.68 -9.51
CA SER A 343 1.39 21.07 -9.94
C SER A 343 2.82 21.57 -10.10
#